data_AF-A0A2D4FJW7-F1
#
_entry.id   AF-A0A2D4FJW7-F1
#
_cell.length_a   1.000
_cell.length_b   1.000
_cell.length_c   1.000
_cell.angle_alpha   90.00
_cell.angle_beta   90.00
_cell.angle_gamma   90.00
#
_symmetry.space_group_name_H-M   'P 1'
#
loop_
_entity.id
_entity.type
_entity.pdbx_description
1 polymer ?
#
loop_
_entity_poly.entity_id
_entity_poly.type
_entity_poly.pdbx_seq_one_letter_code
_entity_poly.pdbx_strand_id
1 'polypeptide(L)'
;QDLSTYSFATDGFHAAASSANLCLPTGVRGGVDWMRKLAFRYRRVKELYNTYKNNVGGLLGPAKRDAWLQLRAEIEALTESWLTNALKSLSIISTRSNCVNVLVTTTQLVPALAKVLLYSLGGVFPIENIYSATKIGKESCFERVVSRFGTNITYVVIGDGRDEEHAANQHNMPFWRISSHSDLLALHQALELEYL
;
A
#
# COMPACT_ATOMS: atom_id res chain seq x y z
N GLN A 1 -21.46 -12.67 4.40
CA GLN A 1 -22.56 -11.77 3.97
C GLN A 1 -22.05 -10.89 2.84
N ASP A 2 -22.79 -10.80 1.74
CA ASP A 2 -22.52 -9.84 0.66
C ASP A 2 -22.68 -8.40 1.17
N LEU A 3 -21.88 -7.46 0.65
CA LEU A 3 -21.89 -6.03 1.03
C LEU A 3 -22.52 -5.12 -0.02
N SER A 4 -22.97 -5.65 -1.16
CA SER A 4 -23.54 -4.87 -2.27
C SER A 4 -24.74 -4.00 -1.85
N THR A 5 -25.57 -4.48 -0.93
CA THR A 5 -26.76 -3.80 -0.41
C THR A 5 -26.59 -3.24 1.01
N TYR A 6 -25.38 -3.32 1.57
CA TYR A 6 -25.13 -2.85 2.93
C TYR A 6 -25.01 -1.31 2.99
N SER A 7 -25.87 -0.68 3.79
CA SER A 7 -25.86 0.78 3.96
C SER A 7 -24.85 1.22 5.03
N PHE A 8 -23.63 1.57 4.61
CA PHE A 8 -22.59 2.10 5.50
C PHE A 8 -22.93 3.47 6.12
N ALA A 9 -23.80 4.25 5.48
CA ALA A 9 -24.17 5.59 5.94
C ALA A 9 -25.11 5.56 7.16
N THR A 10 -25.90 4.50 7.30
CA THR A 10 -26.96 4.39 8.31
C THR A 10 -26.70 3.27 9.31
N ASP A 11 -25.51 2.66 9.32
CA ASP A 11 -25.19 1.53 10.22
C ASP A 11 -24.76 1.95 11.64
N GLY A 12 -24.77 3.26 11.93
CA GLY A 12 -24.44 3.81 13.25
C GLY A 12 -22.99 3.58 13.68
N PHE A 13 -22.07 3.31 12.75
CA PHE A 13 -20.65 3.21 13.07
C PHE A 13 -20.06 4.61 13.31
N HIS A 14 -19.44 4.78 14.47
CA HIS A 14 -18.69 5.98 14.81
C HIS A 14 -17.26 5.60 15.18
N ALA A 15 -16.33 6.55 14.98
CA ALA A 15 -14.96 6.39 15.45
C ALA A 15 -14.97 6.06 16.94
N ALA A 16 -14.17 5.07 17.35
CA ALA A 16 -13.99 4.79 18.76
C ALA A 16 -13.49 6.08 19.42
N ALA A 17 -14.24 6.58 20.42
CA ALA A 17 -13.81 7.74 21.17
C ALA A 17 -12.40 7.48 21.71
N SER A 18 -11.46 8.39 21.44
CA SER A 18 -10.09 8.33 21.93
C SER A 18 -10.02 8.69 23.42
N SER A 19 -10.89 8.10 24.23
CA SER A 19 -10.87 8.20 25.67
C SER A 19 -10.22 6.95 26.22
N ALA A 20 -9.05 7.11 26.83
CA ALA A 20 -8.34 6.12 27.63
C ALA A 20 -9.10 5.69 28.91
N ASN A 21 -10.43 5.76 28.90
CA ASN A 21 -11.30 5.26 29.95
C ASN A 21 -12.24 4.23 29.33
N LEU A 22 -11.97 2.98 29.67
CA LEU A 22 -12.76 1.79 29.38
C LEU A 22 -14.07 1.81 30.20
N CYS A 23 -14.84 2.89 30.18
CA CYS A 23 -16.16 2.92 30.81
C CYS A 23 -17.19 2.40 29.79
N LEU A 24 -17.48 1.09 29.89
CA LEU A 24 -18.59 0.44 29.19
C LEU A 24 -19.92 1.15 29.51
N PRO A 25 -20.66 1.68 28.51
CA PRO A 25 -22.10 1.66 28.58
C PRO A 25 -22.54 0.39 27.82
N THR A 26 -23.11 -0.57 28.53
CA THR A 26 -23.88 -1.70 27.98
C THR A 26 -23.16 -2.67 27.04
N GLY A 27 -22.51 -3.68 27.64
CA GLY A 27 -22.45 -5.04 27.09
C GLY A 27 -21.31 -5.36 26.10
N VAL A 28 -20.70 -6.52 26.30
CA VAL A 28 -19.73 -7.20 25.41
C VAL A 28 -20.18 -7.26 23.93
N ARG A 29 -21.48 -7.07 23.65
CA ARG A 29 -22.05 -6.97 22.29
C ARG A 29 -21.62 -5.71 21.52
N GLY A 30 -21.36 -4.58 22.18
CA GLY A 30 -20.99 -3.32 21.52
C GLY A 30 -19.64 -3.40 20.80
N GLY A 31 -18.64 -4.02 21.44
CA GLY A 31 -17.31 -4.21 20.83
C GLY A 31 -17.34 -5.19 19.65
N VAL A 32 -18.11 -6.28 19.75
CA VAL A 32 -18.24 -7.28 18.67
C VAL A 32 -18.95 -6.70 17.44
N ASP A 33 -20.05 -5.97 17.64
CA ASP A 33 -20.76 -5.31 16.53
C ASP A 33 -19.91 -4.20 15.89
N TRP A 34 -19.23 -3.39 16.70
CA TRP A 34 -18.31 -2.37 16.21
C TRP A 34 -17.17 -2.99 15.37
N MET A 35 -16.53 -4.06 15.85
CA MET A 35 -15.49 -4.77 15.11
C MET A 35 -16.00 -5.39 13.81
N ARG A 36 -17.23 -5.90 13.81
CA ARG A 36 -17.88 -6.40 12.59
C ARG A 36 -18.07 -5.28 11.56
N LYS A 37 -18.59 -4.13 11.97
CA LYS A 37 -18.78 -2.94 11.12
C LYS A 37 -17.46 -2.38 10.60
N LEU A 38 -16.40 -2.43 11.41
CA LEU A 38 -15.04 -2.08 10.98
C LEU A 38 -14.54 -3.05 9.90
N ALA A 39 -14.67 -4.37 10.12
CA ALA A 39 -14.26 -5.38 9.17
C ALA A 39 -15.03 -5.26 7.84
N PHE A 40 -16.33 -4.92 7.87
CA PHE A 40 -17.11 -4.66 6.67
C PHE A 40 -16.56 -3.48 5.85
N ARG A 41 -16.13 -2.40 6.51
CA ARG A 41 -15.51 -1.26 5.83
C ARG A 41 -14.21 -1.64 5.14
N TYR A 42 -13.31 -2.33 5.82
CA TYR A 42 -12.05 -2.77 5.21
C TYR A 42 -12.26 -3.79 4.09
N ARG A 43 -13.24 -4.69 4.22
CA ARG A 43 -13.62 -5.60 3.13
C ARG A 43 -14.17 -4.83 1.94
N ARG A 44 -15.00 -3.81 2.16
CA ARG A 44 -15.48 -2.94 1.08
C ARG A 44 -14.36 -2.14 0.41
N VAL A 45 -13.40 -1.64 1.19
CA VAL A 45 -12.20 -0.98 0.66
C VAL A 45 -11.41 -1.95 -0.22
N LYS A 46 -11.25 -3.20 0.20
CA LYS A 46 -10.60 -4.25 -0.58
C LYS A 46 -11.32 -4.56 -1.89
N GLU A 47 -12.65 -4.67 -1.86
CA GLU A 47 -13.46 -4.82 -3.07
C GLU A 47 -13.26 -3.65 -4.03
N LEU A 48 -13.38 -2.41 -3.55
CA LEU A 48 -13.19 -1.20 -4.36
C LEU A 48 -11.79 -1.15 -4.98
N TYR A 49 -10.75 -1.41 -4.19
CA TYR A 49 -9.38 -1.46 -4.69
C TYR A 49 -9.25 -2.49 -5.81
N ASN A 50 -9.70 -3.73 -5.60
CA ASN A 50 -9.54 -4.79 -6.59
C ASN A 50 -10.37 -4.55 -7.86
N THR A 51 -11.55 -3.95 -7.74
CA THR A 51 -12.39 -3.57 -8.89
C THR A 51 -11.76 -2.44 -9.71
N TYR A 52 -11.14 -1.46 -9.05
CA TYR A 52 -10.72 -0.22 -9.70
C TYR A 52 -9.20 -0.03 -9.84
N LYS A 53 -8.36 -0.99 -9.39
CA LYS A 53 -6.89 -0.90 -9.49
C LYS A 53 -6.36 -0.67 -10.90
N ASN A 54 -7.10 -1.13 -11.91
CA ASN A 54 -6.79 -0.94 -13.33
C ASN A 54 -7.79 0.00 -14.03
N ASN A 55 -8.72 0.63 -13.30
CA ASN A 55 -9.76 1.52 -13.82
C ASN A 55 -10.08 2.65 -12.84
N VAL A 56 -9.06 3.38 -12.40
CA VAL A 56 -9.19 4.44 -11.39
C VAL A 56 -10.10 5.57 -11.88
N GLY A 57 -10.08 5.87 -13.18
CA GLY A 57 -11.00 6.84 -13.78
C GLY A 57 -12.48 6.47 -13.61
N GLY A 58 -12.81 5.17 -13.64
CA GLY A 58 -14.17 4.69 -13.35
C GLY A 58 -14.59 4.88 -11.89
N LEU A 59 -13.65 4.82 -10.94
CA LEU A 59 -13.91 5.11 -9.52
C LEU A 59 -14.13 6.59 -9.26
N LEU A 60 -13.35 7.45 -9.92
CA LEU A 60 -13.40 8.91 -9.73
C LEU A 60 -14.64 9.54 -10.39
N GLY A 61 -15.13 8.93 -11.47
CA GLY A 61 -16.18 9.49 -12.31
C GLY A 61 -15.65 10.52 -13.31
N PRO A 62 -16.46 10.90 -14.34
CA PRO A 62 -15.97 11.65 -15.50
C PRO A 62 -15.30 12.98 -15.15
N ALA A 63 -15.95 13.82 -14.33
CA ALA A 63 -15.44 15.15 -14.00
C ALA A 63 -14.09 15.13 -13.27
N LYS A 64 -13.89 14.19 -12.33
CA LYS A 64 -12.64 14.07 -11.58
C LYS A 64 -11.57 13.32 -12.35
N ARG A 65 -11.95 12.45 -13.28
CA ARG A 65 -11.02 11.70 -14.13
C ARG A 65 -10.17 12.63 -14.98
N ASP A 66 -10.77 13.61 -15.64
CA ASP A 66 -10.05 14.49 -16.56
C ASP A 66 -9.04 15.37 -15.80
N ALA A 67 -9.46 15.96 -14.68
CA ALA A 67 -8.56 16.71 -13.79
C ALA A 67 -7.43 15.82 -13.24
N TRP A 68 -7.72 14.57 -12.88
CA TRP A 68 -6.71 13.61 -12.43
C TRP A 68 -5.70 13.29 -13.53
N LEU A 69 -6.15 13.03 -14.76
CA LEU A 69 -5.24 12.74 -15.89
C LEU A 69 -4.36 13.94 -16.23
N GLN A 70 -4.90 15.15 -16.21
CA GLN A 70 -4.11 16.38 -16.41
C GLN A 70 -3.05 16.52 -15.32
N LEU A 71 -3.43 16.44 -14.04
CA LEU A 71 -2.50 16.53 -12.92
C LEU A 71 -1.40 15.46 -13.00
N ARG A 72 -1.75 14.25 -13.44
CA ARG A 72 -0.78 13.16 -13.64
C ARG A 72 0.24 13.48 -14.74
N ALA A 73 -0.20 14.05 -15.86
CA ALA A 73 0.70 14.48 -16.92
C ALA A 73 1.65 15.60 -16.46
N GLU A 74 1.14 16.57 -15.70
CA GLU A 74 1.93 17.65 -15.12
C GLU A 74 2.98 17.12 -14.11
N ILE A 75 2.60 16.17 -13.24
CA ILE A 75 3.52 15.52 -12.31
C ILE A 75 4.61 14.75 -13.06
N GLU A 76 4.27 13.96 -14.09
CA GLU A 76 5.29 13.24 -14.88
C GLU A 76 6.28 14.19 -15.55
N ALA A 77 5.80 15.32 -16.09
CA ALA A 77 6.65 16.33 -16.69
C ALA A 77 7.57 16.98 -15.65
N LEU A 78 7.03 17.41 -14.51
CA LEU A 78 7.79 18.06 -13.43
C LEU A 78 8.80 17.14 -12.76
N THR A 79 8.54 15.84 -12.72
CA THR A 79 9.40 14.84 -12.08
C THR A 79 10.30 14.11 -13.06
N GLU A 80 10.36 14.56 -14.31
CA GLU A 80 11.17 13.96 -15.37
C GLU A 80 10.94 12.44 -15.47
N SER A 81 9.65 12.05 -15.48
CA SER A 81 9.22 10.65 -15.59
C SER A 81 9.68 9.73 -14.44
N TRP A 82 9.90 10.26 -13.23
CA TRP A 82 10.32 9.49 -12.04
C TRP A 82 9.48 8.22 -11.84
N LEU A 83 8.16 8.37 -11.81
CA LEU A 83 7.25 7.26 -11.58
C LEU A 83 7.24 6.29 -12.74
N THR A 84 7.23 6.78 -13.98
CA THR A 84 7.36 5.92 -15.16
C THR A 84 8.62 5.05 -15.09
N ASN A 85 9.75 5.62 -14.64
CA ASN A 85 10.98 4.86 -14.47
C ASN A 85 10.89 3.85 -13.31
N ALA A 86 10.31 4.22 -12.17
CA ALA A 86 10.08 3.27 -11.07
C ALA A 86 9.13 2.11 -11.48
N LEU A 87 8.12 2.40 -12.30
CA LEU A 87 7.16 1.41 -12.80
C LEU A 87 7.82 0.36 -13.70
N LYS A 88 8.90 0.68 -14.42
CA LYS A 88 9.64 -0.32 -15.22
C LYS A 88 10.18 -1.43 -14.31
N SER A 89 10.85 -1.07 -13.23
CA SER A 89 11.37 -2.02 -12.23
C SER A 89 10.24 -2.81 -11.55
N LEU A 90 9.18 -2.14 -11.10
CA LEU A 90 8.03 -2.81 -10.47
C LEU A 90 7.32 -3.78 -11.43
N SER A 91 7.25 -3.44 -12.72
CA SER A 91 6.66 -4.29 -13.75
C SER A 91 7.49 -5.55 -13.99
N ILE A 92 8.82 -5.45 -14.09
CA ILE A 92 9.71 -6.62 -14.20
C ILE A 92 9.52 -7.56 -13.00
N ILE A 93 9.49 -7.01 -11.79
CA ILE A 93 9.26 -7.81 -10.58
C ILE A 93 7.89 -8.51 -10.63
N SER A 94 6.86 -7.83 -11.16
CA SER A 94 5.50 -8.37 -11.24
C SER A 94 5.33 -9.48 -12.28
N THR A 95 6.18 -9.53 -13.31
CA THR A 95 6.11 -10.57 -14.37
C THR A 95 6.92 -11.82 -14.02
N ARG A 96 7.89 -11.72 -13.11
CA ARG A 96 8.68 -12.86 -12.62
C ARG A 96 7.86 -13.73 -11.68
N SER A 97 7.86 -15.04 -11.93
CA SER A 97 7.10 -16.01 -11.13
C SER A 97 7.65 -16.21 -9.71
N ASN A 98 8.91 -15.87 -9.47
CA ASN A 98 9.62 -16.04 -8.21
C ASN A 98 9.84 -14.72 -7.44
N CYS A 99 9.28 -13.60 -7.92
CA CYS A 99 9.42 -12.30 -7.27
C CYS A 99 8.05 -11.74 -6.87
N VAL A 100 8.04 -10.91 -5.81
CA VAL A 100 6.81 -10.30 -5.30
C VAL A 100 7.08 -8.87 -4.86
N ASN A 101 6.24 -7.94 -5.32
CA ASN A 101 6.24 -6.57 -4.82
C ASN A 101 5.49 -6.48 -3.48
N VAL A 102 6.13 -5.84 -2.49
CA VAL A 102 5.56 -5.51 -1.18
C VAL A 102 5.79 -4.02 -0.89
N LEU A 103 4.75 -3.30 -0.48
CA LEU A 103 4.83 -1.89 -0.12
C LEU A 103 4.72 -1.72 1.39
N VAL A 104 5.71 -1.06 2.00
CA VAL A 104 5.67 -0.64 3.40
C VAL A 104 5.76 0.88 3.45
N THR A 105 4.75 1.55 4.02
CA THR A 105 4.67 3.01 4.03
C THR A 105 4.29 3.56 5.41
N THR A 106 4.82 4.73 5.78
CA THR A 106 4.43 5.47 6.99
C THR A 106 3.08 6.19 6.86
N THR A 107 2.46 6.15 5.68
CA THR A 107 1.10 6.68 5.45
C THR A 107 0.05 5.75 6.07
N GLN A 108 -1.00 6.32 6.68
CA GLN A 108 -2.14 5.53 7.16
C GLN A 108 -2.73 4.68 6.03
N LEU A 109 -3.20 3.47 6.35
CA LEU A 109 -3.56 2.46 5.35
C LEU A 109 -4.56 2.96 4.29
N VAL A 110 -5.69 3.58 4.68
CA VAL A 110 -6.71 4.01 3.71
C VAL A 110 -6.19 5.10 2.77
N PRO A 111 -5.56 6.19 3.25
CA PRO A 111 -4.87 7.14 2.37
C PRO A 111 -3.74 6.53 1.54
N ALA A 112 -2.99 5.54 2.05
CA ALA A 112 -1.96 4.85 1.29
C ALA A 112 -2.56 4.11 0.08
N LEU A 113 -3.66 3.39 0.28
CA LEU A 113 -4.39 2.73 -0.82
C LEU A 113 -4.91 3.73 -1.85
N ALA A 114 -5.42 4.88 -1.40
CA ALA A 114 -5.82 5.96 -2.32
C ALA A 114 -4.62 6.48 -3.13
N LYS A 115 -3.46 6.70 -2.52
CA LYS A 115 -2.22 7.06 -3.25
C LYS A 115 -1.84 6.00 -4.26
N VAL A 116 -1.82 4.72 -3.88
CA VAL A 116 -1.48 3.62 -4.79
C VAL A 116 -2.40 3.59 -6.01
N LEU A 117 -3.72 3.77 -5.81
CA LEU A 117 -4.67 3.88 -6.93
C LEU A 117 -4.42 5.14 -7.78
N LEU A 118 -4.35 6.32 -7.17
CA LEU A 118 -4.17 7.59 -7.88
C LEU A 118 -2.83 7.67 -8.63
N TYR A 119 -1.82 6.93 -8.19
CA TYR A 119 -0.53 6.80 -8.87
C TYR A 119 -0.47 5.63 -9.86
N SER A 120 -1.60 4.96 -10.12
CA SER A 120 -1.71 3.79 -11.02
C SER A 120 -0.79 2.63 -10.65
N LEU A 121 -0.46 2.49 -9.37
CA LEU A 121 0.39 1.41 -8.83
C LEU A 121 -0.43 0.16 -8.46
N GLY A 122 -1.76 0.22 -8.57
CA GLY A 122 -2.64 -0.86 -8.15
C GLY A 122 -2.44 -2.18 -8.92
N GLY A 123 -1.97 -2.11 -10.16
CA GLY A 123 -1.66 -3.29 -10.97
C GLY A 123 -0.45 -4.08 -10.47
N VAL A 124 0.53 -3.42 -9.85
CA VAL A 124 1.80 -4.03 -9.41
C VAL A 124 1.83 -4.34 -7.91
N PHE A 125 0.93 -3.75 -7.11
CA PHE A 125 0.80 -4.06 -5.68
C PHE A 125 -0.57 -4.70 -5.38
N PRO A 126 -0.62 -6.01 -5.14
CA PRO A 126 -1.77 -6.64 -4.50
C PRO A 126 -2.08 -5.95 -3.17
N ILE A 127 -3.36 -5.73 -2.86
CA ILE A 127 -3.75 -5.00 -1.64
C ILE A 127 -3.25 -5.69 -0.36
N GLU A 128 -3.15 -7.01 -0.39
CA GLU A 128 -2.63 -7.83 0.71
C GLU A 128 -1.14 -7.54 0.97
N ASN A 129 -0.42 -6.99 0.00
CA ASN A 129 1.01 -6.71 0.09
C ASN A 129 1.30 -5.25 0.46
N ILE A 130 0.30 -4.49 0.92
CA ILE A 130 0.46 -3.09 1.33
C ILE A 130 0.34 -3.00 2.86
N TYR A 131 1.43 -2.62 3.50
CA TYR A 131 1.54 -2.48 4.96
C TYR A 131 1.69 -1.02 5.36
N SER A 132 0.91 -0.61 6.35
CA SER A 132 1.00 0.72 6.95
C SER A 132 1.80 0.66 8.24
N ALA A 133 2.97 1.28 8.22
CA ALA A 133 3.91 1.40 9.32
C ALA A 133 3.56 2.55 10.29
N THR A 134 2.47 3.30 10.06
CA THR A 134 2.13 4.51 10.84
C THR A 134 2.06 4.29 12.35
N LYS A 135 1.62 3.10 12.79
CA LYS A 135 1.48 2.79 14.22
C LYS A 135 2.58 1.90 14.79
N ILE A 136 3.12 0.99 13.98
CA ILE A 136 4.02 -0.07 14.45
C ILE A 136 5.47 0.10 13.95
N GLY A 137 5.75 1.08 13.10
CA GLY A 137 7.06 1.27 12.49
C GLY A 137 7.37 0.30 11.35
N LYS A 138 8.44 0.57 10.61
CA LYS A 138 8.84 -0.24 9.44
C LYS A 138 9.44 -1.59 9.86
N GLU A 139 10.20 -1.64 10.94
CA GLU A 139 10.79 -2.86 11.51
C GLU A 139 9.72 -3.92 11.79
N SER A 140 8.69 -3.60 12.60
CA SER A 140 7.59 -4.54 12.86
C SER A 140 6.77 -4.87 11.61
N CYS A 141 6.74 -4.01 10.58
CA CYS A 141 6.17 -4.39 9.28
C CYS A 141 7.04 -5.42 8.57
N PHE A 142 8.37 -5.27 8.57
CA PHE A 142 9.29 -6.23 7.96
C PHE A 142 9.21 -7.59 8.65
N GLU A 143 9.15 -7.65 9.98
CA GLU A 143 8.90 -8.89 10.73
C GLU A 143 7.62 -9.62 10.28
N ARG A 144 6.54 -8.87 10.05
CA ARG A 144 5.27 -9.42 9.56
C ARG A 144 5.36 -9.92 8.12
N VAL A 145 6.13 -9.23 7.29
CA VAL A 145 6.42 -9.65 5.91
C VAL A 145 7.21 -10.96 5.95
N VAL A 146 8.28 -11.05 6.74
CA VAL A 146 9.08 -12.28 6.91
C VAL A 146 8.24 -13.42 7.46
N SER A 147 7.40 -13.15 8.46
CA SER A 147 6.51 -14.16 9.05
C SER A 147 5.50 -14.70 8.04
N ARG A 148 5.08 -13.90 7.05
CA ARG A 148 4.12 -14.31 6.01
C ARG A 148 4.78 -15.08 4.87
N PHE A 149 5.92 -14.62 4.37
CA PHE A 149 6.57 -15.19 3.19
C PHE A 149 7.60 -16.29 3.54
N GLY A 150 8.08 -16.33 4.78
CA GLY A 150 9.03 -17.32 5.27
C GLY A 150 10.47 -16.83 5.29
N THR A 151 11.34 -17.50 6.05
CA THR A 151 12.74 -17.10 6.22
C THR A 151 13.66 -17.55 5.09
N ASN A 152 13.23 -18.50 4.26
CA ASN A 152 13.99 -19.02 3.12
C ASN A 152 13.72 -18.22 1.84
N ILE A 153 13.69 -16.89 1.96
CA ILE A 153 13.41 -15.94 0.87
C ILE A 153 14.45 -14.84 0.93
N THR A 154 14.92 -14.38 -0.22
CA THR A 154 15.79 -13.19 -0.31
C THR A 154 14.91 -11.93 -0.25
N TYR A 155 15.08 -11.13 0.80
CA TYR A 155 14.40 -9.85 0.94
C TYR A 155 15.32 -8.72 0.51
N VAL A 156 14.90 -7.91 -0.46
CA VAL A 156 15.62 -6.69 -0.86
C VAL A 156 14.74 -5.50 -0.49
N VAL A 157 15.26 -4.63 0.39
CA VAL A 157 14.56 -3.42 0.81
C VAL A 157 14.97 -2.27 -0.09
N ILE A 158 14.01 -1.58 -0.69
CA ILE A 158 14.22 -0.44 -1.59
C ILE A 158 13.57 0.79 -0.97
N GLY A 159 14.30 1.89 -0.83
CA GLY A 159 13.77 3.14 -0.30
C GLY A 159 14.79 4.27 -0.24
N ASP A 160 14.34 5.45 0.18
CA ASP A 160 15.13 6.68 0.25
C ASP A 160 15.47 7.07 1.71
N GLY A 161 14.61 6.67 2.65
CA GLY A 161 14.69 7.07 4.06
C GLY A 161 15.64 6.24 4.91
N ARG A 162 16.00 6.81 6.07
CA ARG A 162 16.84 6.15 7.07
C ARG A 162 16.09 5.07 7.86
N ASP A 163 14.77 5.21 8.02
CA ASP A 163 13.97 4.30 8.83
C ASP A 163 13.92 2.89 8.21
N GLU A 164 13.74 2.81 6.89
CA GLU A 164 13.75 1.54 6.14
C GLU A 164 15.14 0.92 6.06
N GLU A 165 16.19 1.72 5.93
CA GLU A 165 17.57 1.24 5.92
C GLU A 165 17.96 0.68 7.29
N HIS A 166 17.61 1.40 8.36
CA HIS A 166 17.84 0.92 9.72
C HIS A 166 17.10 -0.40 9.97
N ALA A 167 15.81 -0.47 9.62
CA ALA A 167 15.04 -1.70 9.75
C ALA A 167 15.59 -2.86 8.90
N ALA A 168 16.05 -2.58 7.68
CA ALA A 168 16.67 -3.58 6.80
C ALA A 168 17.94 -4.17 7.45
N ASN A 169 18.79 -3.32 8.03
CA ASN A 169 20.01 -3.73 8.72
C ASN A 169 19.73 -4.63 9.93
N GLN A 170 18.69 -4.34 10.73
CA GLN A 170 18.31 -5.20 11.88
C GLN A 170 17.92 -6.61 11.45
N HIS A 171 17.38 -6.77 10.24
CA HIS A 171 16.96 -8.05 9.68
C HIS A 171 17.98 -8.67 8.71
N ASN A 172 19.19 -8.09 8.59
CA ASN A 172 20.21 -8.51 7.61
C ASN A 172 19.68 -8.56 6.17
N MET A 173 18.77 -7.65 5.81
CA MET A 173 18.22 -7.54 4.46
C MET A 173 19.06 -6.55 3.63
N PRO A 174 19.52 -6.91 2.42
CA PRO A 174 20.12 -5.97 1.49
C PRO A 174 19.24 -4.72 1.29
N PHE A 175 19.86 -3.54 1.33
CA PHE A 175 19.20 -2.25 1.15
C PHE A 175 19.67 -1.58 -0.15
N TRP A 176 18.73 -1.30 -1.05
CA TRP A 176 18.96 -0.52 -2.27
C TRP A 176 18.42 0.90 -2.07
N ARG A 177 19.33 1.85 -1.84
CA ARG A 177 18.96 3.25 -1.66
C ARG A 177 18.55 3.89 -2.99
N ILE A 178 17.45 4.62 -2.99
CA ILE A 178 17.03 5.49 -4.09
C ILE A 178 17.13 6.94 -3.64
N SER A 179 18.13 7.68 -4.11
CA SER A 179 18.31 9.11 -3.81
C SER A 179 18.09 10.00 -5.04
N SER A 180 18.14 9.41 -6.24
CA SER A 180 18.03 10.12 -7.52
C SER A 180 17.53 9.21 -8.66
N HIS A 181 17.30 9.79 -9.85
CA HIS A 181 16.88 9.04 -11.03
C HIS A 181 17.92 8.00 -11.48
N SER A 182 19.22 8.23 -11.26
CA SER A 182 20.25 7.27 -11.63
C SER A 182 20.14 5.97 -10.84
N ASP A 183 19.70 6.05 -9.58
CA ASP A 183 19.56 4.87 -8.72
C ASP A 183 18.38 3.99 -9.15
N LEU A 184 17.30 4.62 -9.63
CA LEU A 184 16.17 3.90 -10.26
C LEU A 184 16.59 3.21 -11.56
N LEU A 185 17.42 3.88 -12.37
CA LEU A 185 17.95 3.30 -13.60
C LEU A 185 18.87 2.11 -13.30
N ALA A 186 19.75 2.25 -12.31
CA ALA A 186 20.63 1.17 -11.87
C ALA A 186 19.84 -0.03 -11.34
N LEU A 187 18.78 0.21 -10.56
CA LEU A 187 17.86 -0.83 -10.10
C LEU A 187 17.21 -1.55 -11.28
N HIS A 188 16.71 -0.79 -12.26
CA HIS A 188 16.09 -1.34 -13.45
C HIS A 188 17.06 -2.23 -14.25
N GLN A 189 18.30 -1.78 -14.45
CA GLN A 189 19.34 -2.56 -15.13
C GLN A 189 19.71 -3.83 -14.35
N ALA A 190 19.88 -3.74 -13.03
CA ALA A 190 20.18 -4.89 -12.19
C ALA A 190 19.04 -5.94 -12.25
N LEU A 191 17.79 -5.50 -12.29
CA LEU A 191 16.66 -6.37 -12.54
C LEU A 191 16.74 -6.98 -13.93
N GLU A 192 16.87 -6.20 -15.01
CA GLU A 192 16.95 -6.77 -16.38
C GLU A 192 18.05 -7.82 -16.56
N LEU A 193 19.19 -7.65 -15.88
CA LEU A 193 20.34 -8.56 -15.92
C LEU A 193 20.28 -9.73 -14.92
N GLU A 194 19.18 -9.86 -14.17
CA GLU A 194 18.98 -10.91 -13.15
C GLU A 194 20.02 -10.88 -12.02
N TYR A 195 20.57 -9.70 -11.71
CA TYR A 195 21.43 -9.48 -10.55
C TYR A 195 20.64 -9.30 -9.25
N LEU A 196 19.32 -9.11 -9.36
CA LEU A 196 18.33 -9.02 -8.29
C LEU A 196 17.11 -9.88 -8.60
#